data_AF-A0A7J2HSF6-F1
#
_entry.id   AF-A0A7J2HSF6-F1
#
_cell.length_a   1.000
_cell.length_b   1.000
_cell.length_c   1.000
_cell.angle_alpha   90.00
_cell.angle_beta   90.00
_cell.angle_gamma   90.00
#
_symmetry.space_group_name_H-M   'P 1'
#
loop_
_entity.id
_entity.type
_entity.pdbx_description
1 polymer ?
#
loop_
_entity_poly.entity_id
_entity_poly.type
_entity_poly.pdbx_seq_one_letter_code
_entity_poly.pdbx_strand_id
1 'polypeptide(L)'
;MSGEEKPVKKPLLTSRQVGLAAAFAAAAFAFRASGLVITLAPPLVIDLGALMPCLAGMAAGPIVGIIVGIARGIPSGLPQVDLILQPVKGIYWAYVYKYVVLKVKSQALRWPIFWAITWLLQFFVEAPLFIFANSLLGFYPFYPTWPFTLGWYSALYGVYQIVIFSAIIAALPGVFGWKEGKAPW
;
A
#
# COMPACT_ATOMS: atom_id res chain seq x y z
N MET A 1 -34.43 18.62 -35.68
CA MET A 1 -33.06 18.20 -35.33
C MET A 1 -32.95 18.19 -33.81
N SER A 2 -33.31 17.09 -33.16
CA SER A 2 -33.12 16.91 -31.71
C SER A 2 -31.72 16.33 -31.50
N GLY A 3 -30.76 17.19 -31.18
CA GLY A 3 -29.44 16.76 -30.74
C GLY A 3 -29.59 16.10 -29.38
N GLU A 4 -29.55 14.77 -29.34
CA GLU A 4 -29.36 14.04 -28.09
C GLU A 4 -27.98 14.43 -27.53
N GLU A 5 -27.97 15.28 -26.50
CA GLU A 5 -26.79 15.50 -25.69
C GLU A 5 -26.36 14.16 -25.09
N LYS A 6 -25.25 13.61 -25.59
CA LYS A 6 -24.65 12.40 -25.02
C LYS A 6 -24.36 12.69 -23.54
N PRO A 7 -24.85 11.85 -22.61
CA PRO A 7 -24.61 12.07 -21.19
C PRO A 7 -23.11 12.08 -20.92
N VAL A 8 -22.60 13.18 -20.38
CA VAL A 8 -21.21 13.32 -19.98
C VAL A 8 -20.92 12.25 -18.93
N LYS A 9 -20.15 11.22 -19.31
CA LYS A 9 -19.75 10.16 -18.38
C LYS A 9 -18.98 10.80 -17.22
N LYS A 10 -19.43 10.51 -15.99
CA LYS A 10 -18.70 10.95 -14.79
C LYS A 10 -17.26 10.42 -14.87
N PRO A 11 -16.25 11.26 -14.60
CA PRO A 11 -14.86 10.83 -14.65
C PRO A 11 -14.61 9.72 -13.62
N LEU A 12 -13.77 8.75 -13.98
CA LEU A 12 -13.43 7.61 -13.11
C LEU A 12 -12.76 8.07 -11.80
N LEU A 13 -11.97 9.14 -11.87
CA LEU A 13 -11.25 9.73 -10.75
C LEU A 13 -11.57 11.22 -10.66
N THR A 14 -11.70 11.71 -9.43
CA THR A 14 -11.80 13.14 -9.14
C THR A 14 -10.44 13.84 -9.31
N SER A 15 -10.42 15.16 -9.51
CA SER A 15 -9.17 15.94 -9.60
C SER A 15 -8.26 15.75 -8.38
N ARG A 16 -8.86 15.60 -7.19
CA ARG A 16 -8.12 15.29 -5.96
C ARG A 16 -7.46 13.91 -6.02
N GLN A 17 -8.18 12.89 -6.47
CA GLN A 17 -7.63 11.53 -6.64
C GLN A 17 -6.52 11.50 -7.69
N VAL A 18 -6.66 12.26 -8.78
CA VAL A 18 -5.60 12.41 -9.79
C VAL A 18 -4.35 13.06 -9.19
N GLY A 19 -4.50 14.15 -8.42
CA GLY A 19 -3.38 14.82 -7.76
C GLY A 19 -2.67 13.92 -6.75
N LEU A 20 -3.42 13.17 -5.93
CA LEU A 20 -2.86 12.21 -4.97
C LEU A 20 -2.19 11.04 -5.70
N ALA A 21 -2.79 10.52 -6.78
CA ALA A 21 -2.18 9.48 -7.59
C ALA A 21 -0.82 9.94 -8.15
N ALA A 22 -0.75 11.14 -8.71
CA ALA A 22 0.50 11.67 -9.26
C ALA A 22 1.58 11.85 -8.17
N ALA A 23 1.23 12.44 -7.03
CA ALA A 23 2.18 12.68 -5.93
C ALA A 23 2.72 11.37 -5.34
N PHE A 24 1.84 10.44 -4.98
CA PHE A 24 2.26 9.16 -4.41
C PHE A 24 2.96 8.28 -5.45
N ALA A 25 2.55 8.29 -6.72
CA ALA A 25 3.22 7.54 -7.78
C ALA A 25 4.64 8.06 -8.04
N ALA A 26 4.81 9.38 -8.10
CA ALA A 26 6.13 9.99 -8.25
C ALA A 26 7.04 9.65 -7.07
N ALA A 27 6.53 9.74 -5.84
CA ALA A 27 7.29 9.33 -4.65
C ALA A 27 7.66 7.84 -4.70
N ALA A 28 6.70 6.97 -4.99
CA ALA A 28 6.90 5.52 -5.07
C ALA A 28 7.97 5.13 -6.09
N PHE A 29 7.87 5.72 -7.29
CA PHE A 29 8.82 5.52 -8.37
C PHE A 29 10.19 6.06 -7.97
N ALA A 30 10.27 7.30 -7.46
CA ALA A 30 11.53 7.95 -7.13
C ALA A 30 12.30 7.18 -6.05
N PHE A 31 11.65 6.79 -4.94
CA PHE A 31 12.31 6.00 -3.88
C PHE A 31 12.86 4.69 -4.43
N ARG A 32 12.07 3.99 -5.25
CA ARG A 32 12.52 2.70 -5.79
C ARG A 32 13.63 2.86 -6.83
N ALA A 33 13.47 3.76 -7.79
CA ALA A 33 14.42 3.99 -8.88
C ALA A 33 15.77 4.52 -8.38
N SER A 34 15.77 5.33 -7.32
CA SER A 34 16.98 5.86 -6.70
C SER A 34 17.69 4.87 -5.78
N GLY A 35 17.09 3.70 -5.50
CA GLY A 35 17.67 2.73 -4.56
C GLY A 35 17.73 3.25 -3.12
N LEU A 36 16.87 4.21 -2.74
CA LEU A 36 16.73 4.70 -1.36
C LEU A 36 16.05 3.65 -0.50
N VAL A 37 16.79 2.58 -0.21
CA VAL A 37 16.33 1.41 0.52
C VAL A 37 17.30 1.11 1.66
N ILE A 38 16.77 0.59 2.76
CA ILE A 38 17.59 -0.01 3.81
C ILE A 38 17.91 -1.43 3.35
N THR A 39 19.16 -1.66 2.98
CA THR A 39 19.65 -2.99 2.62
C THR A 39 19.74 -3.86 3.87
N LEU A 40 19.15 -5.05 3.79
CA LEU A 40 19.27 -6.07 4.83
C LEU A 40 20.14 -7.21 4.27
N ALA A 41 19.60 -8.40 4.08
CA ALA A 41 20.29 -9.52 3.44
C ALA A 41 19.77 -9.68 1.99
N PRO A 42 20.62 -9.74 0.95
CA PRO A 42 20.15 -9.90 -0.43
C PRO A 42 19.21 -11.12 -0.59
N PRO A 43 18.08 -11.00 -1.30
CA PRO A 43 17.54 -9.83 -2.02
C PRO A 43 16.63 -8.92 -1.17
N LEU A 44 16.57 -9.10 0.14
CA LEU A 44 15.68 -8.38 1.07
C LEU A 44 16.12 -6.93 1.29
N VAL A 45 15.17 -6.03 1.09
CA VAL A 45 15.32 -4.60 1.33
C VAL A 45 14.07 -4.05 2.00
N ILE A 46 14.23 -2.92 2.70
CA ILE A 46 13.12 -2.11 3.18
C ILE A 46 13.08 -0.83 2.37
N ASP A 47 11.96 -0.62 1.70
CA ASP A 47 11.78 0.43 0.71
C ASP A 47 10.57 1.28 1.09
N LEU A 48 10.80 2.58 1.29
CA LEU A 48 9.74 3.54 1.57
C LEU A 48 8.75 3.64 0.41
N GLY A 49 9.23 3.47 -0.83
CA GLY A 49 8.41 3.44 -2.03
C GLY A 49 7.36 2.32 -2.01
N ALA A 50 7.66 1.18 -1.35
CA ALA A 50 6.72 0.06 -1.22
C ALA A 50 5.56 0.33 -0.25
N LEU A 51 5.61 1.42 0.53
CA LEU A 51 4.54 1.87 1.42
C LEU A 51 3.57 2.84 0.73
N MET A 52 4.01 3.49 -0.35
CA MET A 52 3.22 4.49 -1.08
C MET A 52 1.92 3.94 -1.68
N PRO A 53 1.86 2.74 -2.28
CA PRO A 53 0.60 2.18 -2.78
C PRO A 53 -0.45 2.01 -1.68
N CYS A 54 -0.01 1.60 -0.48
CA CYS A 54 -0.87 1.45 0.68
C CYS A 54 -1.43 2.81 1.13
N LEU A 55 -0.55 3.79 1.32
CA LEU A 55 -0.92 5.16 1.71
C LEU A 55 -1.87 5.79 0.68
N ALA A 56 -1.59 5.61 -0.61
CA ALA A 56 -2.42 6.06 -1.70
C ALA A 56 -3.80 5.39 -1.70
N GLY A 57 -3.85 4.08 -1.48
CA GLY A 57 -5.10 3.32 -1.33
C GLY A 57 -5.95 3.83 -0.17
N MET A 58 -5.33 4.05 0.99
CA MET A 58 -6.00 4.61 2.17
C MET A 58 -6.54 6.03 1.91
N ALA A 59 -5.72 6.89 1.29
CA ALA A 59 -6.02 8.30 1.07
C ALA A 59 -6.97 8.57 -0.10
N ALA A 60 -7.00 7.74 -1.13
CA ALA A 60 -7.64 8.09 -2.40
C ALA A 60 -8.33 6.90 -3.11
N GLY A 61 -8.33 5.72 -2.50
CA GLY A 61 -9.10 4.57 -2.93
C GLY A 61 -8.33 3.55 -3.76
N PRO A 62 -8.96 2.41 -4.06
CA PRO A 62 -8.29 1.24 -4.61
C PRO A 62 -7.69 1.50 -5.99
N ILE A 63 -8.36 2.28 -6.85
CA ILE A 63 -7.86 2.63 -8.19
C ILE A 63 -6.57 3.46 -8.07
N VAL A 64 -6.52 4.41 -7.14
CA VAL A 64 -5.31 5.21 -6.91
C VAL A 64 -4.20 4.34 -6.32
N GLY A 65 -4.53 3.44 -5.40
CA GLY A 65 -3.61 2.42 -4.90
C GLY A 65 -3.01 1.54 -6.02
N ILE A 66 -3.83 1.13 -7.00
CA ILE A 66 -3.37 0.38 -8.19
C ILE A 66 -2.38 1.20 -9.02
N ILE A 67 -2.74 2.45 -9.36
CA ILE A 67 -1.88 3.34 -10.16
C ILE A 67 -0.51 3.51 -9.51
N VAL A 68 -0.50 3.79 -8.20
CA VAL A 68 0.73 3.97 -7.44
C VAL A 68 1.50 2.65 -7.31
N GLY A 69 0.79 1.53 -7.16
CA GLY A 69 1.37 0.19 -7.16
C GLY A 69 2.13 -0.12 -8.45
N ILE A 70 1.52 0.16 -9.60
CA ILE A 70 2.15 -0.01 -10.92
C ILE A 70 3.37 0.92 -11.04
N ALA A 71 3.24 2.19 -10.66
CA ALA A 71 4.34 3.14 -10.69
C ALA A 71 5.53 2.68 -9.83
N ARG A 72 5.28 2.10 -8.66
CA ARG A 72 6.32 1.46 -7.84
C ARG A 72 6.91 0.24 -8.58
N GLY A 73 6.07 -0.62 -9.15
CA GLY A 73 6.52 -1.89 -9.72
C GLY A 73 7.49 -1.74 -10.90
N ILE A 74 7.34 -0.70 -11.71
CA ILE A 74 8.14 -0.45 -12.93
C ILE A 74 9.65 -0.41 -12.66
N PRO A 75 10.18 0.46 -11.78
CA PRO A 75 11.62 0.55 -11.51
C PRO A 75 12.13 -0.56 -10.57
N SER A 76 11.39 -1.65 -10.37
CA SER A 76 11.83 -2.71 -9.47
C SER A 76 12.99 -3.53 -10.01
N GLY A 77 13.74 -4.15 -9.10
CA GLY A 77 14.71 -5.19 -9.44
C GLY A 77 14.04 -6.52 -9.76
N LEU A 78 12.78 -6.70 -9.33
CA LEU A 78 11.91 -7.83 -9.66
C LEU A 78 10.54 -7.28 -10.13
N PRO A 79 10.44 -6.62 -11.31
CA PRO A 79 9.20 -6.00 -11.78
C PRO A 79 8.03 -6.97 -11.86
N GLN A 80 8.26 -8.23 -12.22
CA GLN A 80 7.21 -9.25 -12.35
C GLN A 80 6.52 -9.53 -11.01
N VAL A 81 7.28 -9.48 -9.91
CA VAL A 81 6.76 -9.63 -8.54
C VAL A 81 6.03 -8.36 -8.13
N ASP A 82 6.67 -7.21 -8.26
CA ASP A 82 6.15 -5.97 -7.71
C ASP A 82 4.96 -5.40 -8.49
N LEU A 83 4.88 -5.62 -9.81
CA LEU A 83 3.71 -5.22 -10.60
C LEU A 83 2.45 -6.00 -10.23
N ILE A 84 2.58 -7.15 -9.55
CA ILE A 84 1.46 -7.90 -9.00
C ILE A 84 1.19 -7.45 -7.56
N LEU A 85 2.23 -7.44 -6.72
CA LEU A 85 2.06 -7.21 -5.29
C LEU A 85 1.67 -5.78 -4.95
N GLN A 86 2.34 -4.79 -5.53
CA GLN A 86 2.17 -3.41 -5.13
C GLN A 86 0.76 -2.87 -5.42
N PRO A 87 0.12 -3.20 -6.56
CA PRO A 87 -1.29 -2.87 -6.77
C PRO A 87 -2.23 -3.55 -5.77
N VAL A 88 -2.02 -4.85 -5.50
CA VAL A 88 -2.84 -5.61 -4.53
C VAL A 88 -2.73 -4.98 -3.13
N LYS A 89 -1.52 -4.55 -2.74
CA LYS A 89 -1.28 -3.79 -1.51
C LYS A 89 -2.13 -2.54 -1.40
N GLY A 90 -2.17 -1.73 -2.46
CA GLY A 90 -3.02 -0.55 -2.50
C GLY A 90 -4.52 -0.86 -2.38
N ILE A 91 -4.98 -1.95 -3.00
CA ILE A 91 -6.40 -2.36 -2.98
C ILE A 91 -6.83 -2.76 -1.57
N TYR A 92 -6.16 -3.74 -0.94
CA TYR A 92 -6.66 -4.23 0.35
C TYR A 92 -6.50 -3.16 1.44
N TRP A 93 -5.44 -2.34 1.40
CA TRP A 93 -5.30 -1.24 2.37
C TRP A 93 -6.41 -0.21 2.22
N ALA A 94 -6.85 0.09 1.00
CA ALA A 94 -8.01 0.97 0.78
C ALA A 94 -9.25 0.45 1.54
N TYR A 95 -9.55 -0.85 1.39
CA TYR A 95 -10.73 -1.44 2.00
C TYR A 95 -10.61 -1.65 3.51
N VAL A 96 -9.48 -2.17 3.99
CA VAL A 96 -9.26 -2.38 5.43
C VAL A 96 -9.29 -1.04 6.16
N TYR A 97 -8.68 -0.01 5.57
CA TYR A 97 -8.68 1.31 6.18
C TYR A 97 -10.10 1.91 6.25
N LYS A 98 -10.87 1.86 5.16
CA LYS A 98 -12.23 2.41 5.10
C LYS A 98 -13.24 1.64 5.96
N TYR A 99 -13.20 0.31 5.91
CA TYR A 99 -14.25 -0.54 6.49
C TYR A 99 -13.91 -1.11 7.86
N VAL A 100 -12.64 -1.10 8.27
CA VAL A 100 -12.23 -1.61 9.59
C VAL A 100 -11.66 -0.48 10.45
N VAL A 101 -10.57 0.15 9.99
CA VAL A 101 -9.80 1.12 10.80
C VAL A 101 -10.65 2.36 11.09
N LEU A 102 -11.19 3.01 10.06
CA LEU A 102 -11.95 4.25 10.23
C LEU A 102 -13.33 4.04 10.88
N LYS A 103 -13.84 2.79 10.93
CA LYS A 103 -15.09 2.46 11.64
C LYS A 103 -14.95 2.45 13.16
N VAL A 104 -13.72 2.41 13.69
CA VAL A 104 -13.47 2.53 15.12
C VAL A 104 -13.82 3.95 15.56
N LYS A 105 -14.87 4.08 16.38
CA LYS A 105 -15.38 5.39 16.86
C LYS A 105 -14.38 6.13 17.74
N SER A 106 -13.73 5.41 18.66
CA SER A 106 -12.72 5.99 19.55
C SER A 106 -11.40 6.19 18.82
N GLN A 107 -10.94 7.44 18.73
CA GLN A 107 -9.67 7.76 18.10
C GLN A 107 -8.49 7.16 18.88
N ALA A 108 -8.57 7.10 20.22
CA ALA A 108 -7.56 6.48 21.06
C ALA A 108 -7.42 4.97 20.79
N LEU A 109 -8.53 4.27 20.56
CA LEU A 109 -8.51 2.84 20.20
C LEU A 109 -8.15 2.60 18.73
N ARG A 110 -8.33 3.60 17.86
CA ARG A 110 -8.04 3.45 16.42
C ARG A 110 -6.56 3.20 16.15
N TRP A 111 -5.66 3.83 16.91
CA TRP A 111 -4.21 3.61 16.79
C TRP A 111 -3.76 2.18 17.10
N PRO A 112 -4.03 1.62 18.30
CA PRO A 112 -3.62 0.24 18.60
C PRO A 112 -4.28 -0.78 17.67
N ILE A 113 -5.54 -0.54 17.25
CA ILE A 113 -6.20 -1.39 16.25
C ILE A 113 -5.50 -1.29 14.89
N PHE A 114 -5.16 -0.08 14.44
CA PHE A 114 -4.42 0.14 13.21
C PHE A 114 -3.06 -0.57 13.22
N TRP A 115 -2.34 -0.52 14.34
CA TRP A 115 -1.06 -1.21 14.51
C TRP A 115 -1.22 -2.73 14.45
N ALA A 116 -2.19 -3.28 15.18
CA ALA A 116 -2.49 -4.70 15.16
C ALA A 116 -2.87 -5.19 13.75
N ILE A 117 -3.74 -4.44 13.06
CA ILE A 117 -4.14 -4.75 11.68
C ILE A 117 -2.95 -4.66 10.72
N THR A 118 -2.08 -3.66 10.87
CA THR A 118 -0.88 -3.53 10.04
C THR A 118 -0.01 -4.77 10.15
N TRP A 119 0.22 -5.24 11.38
CA TRP A 119 0.96 -6.47 11.65
C TRP A 119 0.27 -7.71 11.06
N LEU A 120 -1.05 -7.86 11.26
CA LEU A 120 -1.80 -9.01 10.76
C LEU A 120 -1.82 -9.06 9.23
N LEU A 121 -2.02 -7.93 8.56
CA LEU A 121 -1.98 -7.86 7.10
C LEU A 121 -0.58 -8.17 6.57
N GLN A 122 0.45 -7.64 7.23
CA GLN A 122 1.82 -7.91 6.82
C GLN A 122 2.16 -9.41 6.93
N PHE A 123 1.75 -10.06 8.03
CA PHE A 123 2.04 -11.47 8.26
C PHE A 123 1.16 -12.43 7.45
N PHE A 124 -0.15 -12.20 7.38
CA PHE A 124 -1.10 -13.13 6.75
C PHE A 124 -1.44 -12.82 5.30
N VAL A 125 -1.11 -11.62 4.80
CA VAL A 125 -1.43 -11.20 3.43
C VAL A 125 -0.14 -10.87 2.66
N GLU A 126 0.65 -9.92 3.13
CA GLU A 126 1.84 -9.47 2.38
C GLU A 126 2.90 -10.57 2.26
N ALA A 127 3.24 -11.25 3.36
CA ALA A 127 4.26 -12.30 3.34
C ALA A 127 3.86 -13.49 2.45
N PRO A 128 2.65 -14.08 2.54
CA PRO A 128 2.23 -15.15 1.63
C PRO A 128 2.17 -14.72 0.17
N LEU A 129 1.68 -13.50 -0.11
CA LEU A 129 1.65 -12.97 -1.48
C LEU A 129 3.07 -12.81 -2.03
N PHE A 130 4.01 -12.28 -1.23
CA PHE A 130 5.40 -12.15 -1.63
C PHE A 130 6.03 -13.51 -1.94
N ILE A 131 5.76 -14.53 -1.12
CA ILE A 131 6.24 -15.89 -1.36
C ILE A 131 5.64 -16.46 -2.65
N PHE A 132 4.33 -16.34 -2.84
CA PHE A 132 3.65 -16.79 -4.05
C PHE A 132 4.21 -16.12 -5.31
N ALA A 133 4.38 -14.80 -5.28
CA ALA A 133 4.90 -14.07 -6.44
C ALA A 133 6.36 -14.43 -6.75
N ASN A 134 7.18 -14.73 -5.74
CA ASN A 134 8.55 -15.23 -5.96
C ASN A 134 8.56 -16.68 -6.47
N SER A 135 7.64 -17.54 -6.01
CA SER A 135 7.58 -18.93 -6.47
C SER A 135 7.21 -19.05 -7.96
N LEU A 136 6.41 -18.10 -8.48
CA LEU A 136 6.15 -17.99 -9.93
C LEU A 136 7.42 -17.75 -10.76
N LEU A 137 8.49 -17.23 -10.16
CA LEU A 137 9.79 -16.99 -10.80
C LEU A 137 10.82 -18.08 -10.49
N GLY A 138 10.42 -19.17 -9.81
CA GLY A 138 11.34 -20.21 -9.34
C GLY A 138 12.24 -19.78 -8.18
N PHE A 139 12.04 -18.57 -7.64
CA PHE A 139 12.68 -18.14 -6.41
C PHE A 139 11.94 -18.76 -5.21
N TYR A 140 12.67 -19.47 -4.36
CA TYR A 140 12.18 -20.15 -3.16
C TYR A 140 11.19 -21.30 -3.45
N PRO A 141 11.68 -22.49 -3.84
CA PRO A 141 10.83 -23.65 -4.17
C PRO A 141 10.10 -24.29 -2.98
N PHE A 142 10.29 -23.79 -1.76
CA PHE A 142 9.83 -24.45 -0.53
C PHE A 142 8.83 -23.60 0.26
N TYR A 143 7.58 -24.05 0.29
CA TYR A 143 6.56 -23.66 1.27
C TYR A 143 6.42 -24.84 2.25
N PRO A 144 6.53 -24.68 3.60
CA PRO A 144 6.05 -23.57 4.42
C PRO A 144 7.07 -23.01 5.45
N THR A 145 8.38 -23.27 5.32
CA THR A 145 9.37 -22.91 6.34
C THR A 145 9.77 -21.42 6.34
N TRP A 146 9.49 -20.70 5.25
CA TRP A 146 10.04 -19.35 5.01
C TRP A 146 9.57 -18.23 5.97
N PRO A 147 8.27 -18.12 6.32
CA PRO A 147 7.79 -17.14 7.31
C PRO A 147 8.42 -17.34 8.69
N PHE A 148 8.73 -18.59 9.04
CA PHE A 148 9.36 -18.95 10.32
C PHE A 148 10.87 -18.69 10.30
N THR A 149 11.56 -18.92 9.18
CA THR A 149 13.00 -18.65 9.05
C THR A 149 13.37 -17.16 8.97
N LEU A 150 12.44 -16.30 8.51
CA LEU A 150 12.64 -14.86 8.40
C LEU A 150 11.71 -14.05 9.30
N GLY A 151 11.22 -14.63 10.40
CA GLY A 151 10.34 -13.94 11.35
C GLY A 151 10.91 -12.60 11.85
N TRP A 152 12.23 -12.48 11.94
CA TRP A 152 12.92 -11.23 12.27
C TRP A 152 12.72 -10.13 11.20
N TYR A 153 12.74 -10.48 9.91
CA TYR A 153 12.47 -9.54 8.82
C TYR A 153 11.02 -9.08 8.86
N SER A 154 10.09 -10.03 9.04
CA SER A 154 8.68 -9.71 9.18
C SER A 154 8.46 -8.76 10.37
N ALA A 155 9.10 -9.00 11.51
CA ALA A 155 8.99 -8.11 12.66
C ALA A 155 9.54 -6.71 12.39
N LEU A 156 10.73 -6.61 11.82
CA LEU A 156 11.37 -5.33 11.55
C LEU A 156 10.62 -4.53 10.49
N TYR A 157 10.16 -5.18 9.42
CA TYR A 157 9.35 -4.54 8.38
C TYR A 157 7.98 -4.10 8.91
N GLY A 158 7.35 -4.90 9.77
CA GLY A 158 6.08 -4.54 10.41
C GLY A 158 6.21 -3.30 11.29
N VAL A 159 7.27 -3.22 12.11
CA VAL A 159 7.57 -2.01 12.90
C VAL A 159 7.82 -0.81 12.00
N TYR A 160 8.64 -0.96 10.96
CA TYR A 160 8.90 0.09 9.98
C TYR A 160 7.59 0.62 9.35
N GLN A 161 6.73 -0.29 8.87
CA GLN A 161 5.46 0.05 8.24
C GLN A 161 4.53 0.79 9.20
N ILE A 162 4.43 0.33 10.46
CA ILE A 162 3.63 0.98 11.50
C ILE A 162 4.12 2.40 11.76
N VAL A 163 5.43 2.58 11.98
CA VAL A 163 6.02 3.89 12.29
C VAL A 163 5.77 4.87 11.15
N ILE A 164 6.04 4.47 9.91
CA ILE A 164 5.88 5.33 8.74
C ILE A 164 4.41 5.66 8.49
N PHE A 165 3.51 4.67 8.53
CA PHE A 165 2.09 4.93 8.36
C PHE A 165 1.55 5.86 9.45
N SER A 166 1.90 5.60 10.71
CA SER A 166 1.49 6.46 11.82
C SER A 166 2.00 7.89 11.65
N ALA A 167 3.27 8.08 11.30
CA ALA A 167 3.85 9.40 11.09
C ALA A 167 3.11 10.17 9.98
N ILE A 168 2.89 9.53 8.83
CA ILE A 168 2.26 10.18 7.67
C ILE A 168 0.78 10.47 7.93
N ILE A 169 0.03 9.53 8.52
CA ILE A 169 -1.39 9.73 8.84
C ILE A 169 -1.57 10.81 9.91
N ALA A 170 -0.71 10.83 10.92
CA ALA A 170 -0.73 11.86 11.96
C ALA A 170 -0.38 13.25 11.41
N ALA A 171 0.55 13.33 10.46
CA ALA A 171 0.93 14.58 9.80
C ALA A 171 -0.15 15.11 8.85
N LEU A 172 -0.90 14.22 8.19
CA LEU A 172 -1.87 14.58 7.14
C LEU A 172 -3.30 14.08 7.43
N PRO A 173 -3.89 14.37 8.60
CA PRO A 173 -5.12 13.72 9.04
C PRO A 173 -6.32 13.93 8.08
N GLY A 174 -6.41 15.09 7.43
CA GLY A 174 -7.47 15.39 6.46
C GLY A 174 -7.30 14.70 5.10
N VAL A 175 -6.08 14.29 4.75
CA VAL A 175 -5.83 13.43 3.57
C VAL A 175 -6.34 12.02 3.84
N PHE A 176 -6.22 11.56 5.08
CA PHE A 176 -6.56 10.19 5.46
C PHE A 176 -7.92 10.05 6.18
N GLY A 177 -8.69 11.13 6.33
CA GLY A 177 -9.97 11.10 7.04
C GLY A 177 -9.88 10.61 8.49
N TRP A 178 -8.71 10.79 9.10
CA TRP A 178 -8.36 10.18 10.38
C TRP A 178 -9.08 10.83 11.56
N LYS A 179 -9.50 12.09 11.48
CA LYS A 179 -10.29 12.70 12.56
C LYS A 179 -11.78 12.38 12.39
N GLU A 180 -12.23 12.35 11.15
CA GLU A 180 -13.64 12.23 10.78
C GLU A 180 -14.14 10.78 10.81
N GLY A 181 -13.23 9.79 10.78
CA GLY A 181 -13.61 8.38 10.72
C GLY A 181 -14.29 8.01 9.40
N LYS A 182 -14.01 8.76 8.33
CA LYS A 182 -14.60 8.58 7.00
C LYS A 182 -13.53 8.66 5.94
N ALA A 183 -13.46 7.64 5.09
CA ALA A 183 -12.57 7.67 3.95
C ALA A 183 -12.98 8.81 3.01
N PRO A 184 -12.02 9.54 2.43
CA PRO A 184 -12.29 10.70 1.56
C PRO A 184 -12.69 10.30 0.12
N TRP A 185 -13.09 9.05 -0.08
CA TRP A 185 -13.45 8.41 -1.35
C TRP A 185 -14.45 7.27 -1.08
#